data_AF-A0AAD7M8D5-F1
#
_entry.id   AF-A0AAD7M8D5-F1
#
_cell.length_a   1.000
_cell.length_b   1.000
_cell.length_c   1.000
_cell.angle_alpha   90.00
_cell.angle_beta   90.00
_cell.angle_gamma   90.00
#
_symmetry.space_group_name_H-M   'P 1'
#
loop_
_entity.id
_entity.type
_entity.pdbx_description
1 polymer ?
#
loop_
_entity_poly.entity_id
_entity_poly.type
_entity_poly.pdbx_seq_one_letter_code
_entity_poly.pdbx_strand_id
1 'polypeptide(L)'
;MISLAVFVLCVFFGTSGKAEGNPTIKSPACRNIPGSAGYPSPVTWDELNATIYGLLVNVVPSAKYCVSLPSGACTDAQWTSALFRSGIPGAMDQVNWEQGYDLMPPSLCLRNTTVCGQGDVLIYSVEAETVADIQAAVKFASTYNLRLAVKSSGHDYLGRSTAPYSLLIRTTNFKNISFTNDEVTMGSGVFSQTLIQRTKESGKIVLTALAATTCTAGEFQVVVANGELLQVNSISHADLFYALRGGRSGSWGVIVSTTFRTFPTFNVTSSIILSSAANNIAAGALATIHAQHIFDMDPTMALLAPFLNASLALPNAVLLSQDYAYGNINDAMLQADDSVGINLVLGPRLISAAMYRDSPAKVGQVYKALLNSKLHPMCL
;
A
#
# COMPACT_ATOMS: atom_id res chain seq x y z
N MET A 1 9.61 -5.42 36.01
CA MET A 1 8.18 -5.75 35.81
C MET A 1 7.45 -4.42 35.79
N ILE A 2 6.78 -3.97 34.73
CA ILE A 2 5.84 -4.60 33.77
C ILE A 2 6.17 -4.00 32.38
N SER A 3 6.57 -4.74 31.34
CA SER A 3 5.81 -5.62 30.41
C SER A 3 4.64 -4.93 29.70
N LEU A 4 4.81 -4.52 28.45
CA LEU A 4 3.68 -4.23 27.56
C LEU A 4 3.57 -5.38 26.55
N ALA A 5 2.66 -6.31 26.84
CA ALA A 5 2.16 -7.29 25.89
C ALA A 5 0.96 -6.68 25.16
N VAL A 6 1.02 -6.59 23.83
CA VAL A 6 -0.19 -6.41 23.02
C VAL A 6 -0.57 -7.79 22.49
N PHE A 7 -1.52 -8.42 23.18
CA PHE A 7 -2.28 -9.54 22.65
C PHE A 7 -3.39 -8.98 21.76
N VAL A 8 -3.40 -9.33 20.48
CA VAL A 8 -4.63 -9.29 19.66
C VAL A 8 -5.15 -10.72 19.57
N LEU A 9 -6.07 -11.04 20.47
CA LEU A 9 -6.86 -12.27 20.41
C LEU A 9 -8.13 -11.96 19.60
N CYS A 10 -8.23 -12.48 18.38
CA CYS A 10 -9.50 -12.53 17.66
C CYS A 10 -10.37 -13.64 18.26
N VAL A 11 -11.24 -13.29 19.22
CA VAL A 11 -12.32 -14.17 19.67
C VAL A 11 -13.57 -13.88 18.82
N PHE A 12 -13.98 -14.85 18.01
CA PHE A 12 -15.30 -14.83 17.40
C PHE A 12 -16.35 -15.23 18.45
N PHE A 13 -17.10 -14.25 18.96
CA PHE A 13 -18.36 -14.54 19.65
C PHE A 13 -19.47 -14.69 18.62
N GLY A 14 -19.76 -15.94 18.25
CA GLY A 14 -21.03 -16.29 17.63
C GLY A 14 -22.13 -16.21 18.67
N THR A 15 -22.83 -15.07 18.74
CA THR A 15 -24.11 -15.02 19.45
C THR A 15 -25.21 -15.40 18.46
N SER A 16 -25.86 -16.52 18.72
CA SER A 16 -27.12 -16.90 18.08
C SER A 16 -28.23 -15.97 18.59
N GLY A 17 -28.34 -14.81 17.98
CA GLY A 17 -29.54 -13.97 18.11
C GLY A 17 -30.72 -14.70 17.46
N LYS A 18 -31.76 -15.01 18.24
CA LYS A 18 -33.06 -15.43 17.71
C LYS A 18 -33.59 -14.29 16.82
N ALA A 19 -33.89 -14.62 15.56
CA ALA A 19 -34.53 -13.71 14.64
C ALA A 19 -35.94 -13.36 15.16
N GLU A 20 -36.15 -12.11 15.54
CA GLU A 20 -37.48 -11.54 15.70
C GLU A 20 -37.94 -10.97 14.33
N GLY A 21 -39.11 -11.42 13.89
CA GLY A 21 -40.05 -10.73 13.00
C GLY A 21 -39.49 -10.04 11.74
N ASN A 22 -39.56 -10.75 10.62
CA ASN A 22 -39.28 -10.30 9.24
C ASN A 22 -39.96 -8.95 8.88
N PRO A 23 -39.23 -7.81 8.79
CA PRO A 23 -39.66 -6.74 7.91
C PRO A 23 -39.27 -7.19 6.50
N THR A 24 -40.20 -7.11 5.54
CA THR A 24 -39.93 -7.41 4.12
C THR A 24 -38.64 -6.69 3.66
N ILE A 25 -37.52 -7.43 3.65
CA ILE A 25 -36.24 -6.94 3.15
C ILE A 25 -36.45 -6.78 1.65
N LYS A 26 -36.59 -5.55 1.17
CA LYS A 26 -36.35 -5.26 -0.24
C LYS A 26 -34.96 -5.82 -0.53
N SER A 27 -34.85 -6.80 -1.43
CA SER A 27 -33.54 -7.33 -1.83
C SER A 27 -32.59 -6.16 -2.06
N PRO A 28 -31.42 -6.11 -1.39
CA PRO A 28 -30.49 -5.01 -1.61
C PRO A 28 -30.17 -4.97 -3.10
N ALA A 29 -30.42 -3.83 -3.74
CA ALA A 29 -30.18 -3.67 -5.16
C ALA A 29 -28.69 -3.92 -5.45
N CYS A 30 -28.38 -4.94 -6.26
CA CYS A 30 -27.02 -5.23 -6.69
C CYS A 30 -26.46 -4.06 -7.52
N ARG A 31 -25.12 -3.96 -7.61
CA ARG A 31 -24.47 -3.03 -8.54
C ARG A 31 -24.73 -3.44 -9.99
N ASN A 32 -24.88 -2.46 -10.87
CA ASN A 32 -25.05 -2.73 -12.30
C ASN A 32 -23.76 -3.28 -12.89
N ILE A 33 -23.88 -4.35 -13.68
CA ILE A 33 -22.81 -5.00 -14.44
C ILE A 33 -23.17 -5.01 -15.93
N PRO A 34 -22.21 -5.24 -16.86
CA PRO A 34 -22.51 -5.38 -18.28
C PRO A 34 -23.70 -6.32 -18.54
N GLY A 35 -24.66 -5.88 -19.35
CA GLY A 35 -25.90 -6.60 -19.64
C GLY A 35 -27.05 -6.31 -18.66
N SER A 36 -26.81 -5.65 -17.53
CA SER A 36 -27.88 -5.16 -16.65
C SER A 36 -28.62 -3.99 -17.29
N ALA A 37 -29.93 -3.88 -17.06
CA ALA A 37 -30.74 -2.79 -17.62
C ALA A 37 -30.27 -1.38 -17.22
N GLY A 38 -29.66 -1.23 -16.05
CA GLY A 38 -29.11 0.05 -15.56
C GLY A 38 -27.63 0.28 -15.90
N TYR A 39 -26.99 -0.61 -16.66
CA TYR A 39 -25.60 -0.43 -17.08
C TYR A 39 -25.49 0.63 -18.18
N PRO A 40 -24.49 1.53 -18.15
CA PRO A 40 -24.38 2.60 -19.13
C PRO A 40 -24.24 2.08 -20.57
N SER A 41 -24.91 2.77 -21.49
CA SER A 41 -24.77 2.52 -22.93
C SER A 41 -23.41 3.02 -23.45
N PRO A 42 -22.96 2.58 -24.65
CA PRO A 42 -21.72 3.11 -25.25
C PRO A 42 -21.70 4.64 -25.35
N VAL A 43 -22.82 5.26 -25.76
CA VAL A 43 -22.96 6.72 -25.86
C VAL A 43 -22.76 7.38 -24.49
N THR A 44 -23.30 6.78 -23.43
CA THR A 44 -23.14 7.27 -22.06
C THR A 44 -21.70 7.15 -21.55
N TRP A 45 -20.97 6.12 -21.97
CA TRP A 45 -19.54 6.02 -21.70
C TRP A 45 -18.74 7.08 -22.46
N ASP A 46 -19.12 7.37 -23.72
CA ASP A 46 -18.50 8.43 -24.51
C ASP A 46 -18.74 9.83 -23.90
N GLU A 47 -19.91 10.08 -23.29
CA GLU A 47 -20.21 11.30 -22.55
C GLU A 47 -19.30 11.47 -21.32
N LEU A 48 -19.08 10.39 -20.55
CA LEU A 48 -18.09 10.41 -19.48
C LEU A 48 -16.72 10.75 -20.05
N ASN A 49 -16.30 10.04 -21.11
CA ASN A 49 -14.99 10.23 -21.72
C ASN A 49 -14.77 11.68 -22.19
N ALA A 50 -15.77 12.30 -22.79
CA ALA A 50 -15.73 13.71 -23.19
C ALA A 50 -15.61 14.64 -21.97
N THR A 51 -16.29 14.32 -20.85
CA THR A 51 -16.24 15.11 -19.60
C THR A 51 -14.85 15.11 -18.98
N ILE A 52 -14.12 13.99 -19.11
CA ILE A 52 -12.75 13.81 -18.58
C ILE A 52 -11.69 13.92 -19.68
N TYR A 53 -11.96 14.66 -20.75
CA TYR A 53 -10.98 15.00 -21.79
C TYR A 53 -10.28 13.79 -22.46
N GLY A 54 -10.97 12.66 -22.61
CA GLY A 54 -10.42 11.47 -23.27
C GLY A 54 -9.71 10.49 -22.32
N LEU A 55 -9.80 10.69 -21.00
CA LEU A 55 -9.10 9.87 -20.00
C LEU A 55 -9.80 8.54 -19.66
N LEU A 56 -10.84 8.14 -20.41
CA LEU A 56 -11.47 6.83 -20.26
C LEU A 56 -10.76 5.78 -21.13
N VAL A 57 -10.20 4.76 -20.49
CA VAL A 57 -9.45 3.69 -21.13
C VAL A 57 -10.22 2.37 -21.05
N ASN A 58 -10.30 1.67 -22.18
CA ASN A 58 -10.74 0.27 -22.22
C ASN A 58 -9.63 -0.63 -21.68
N VAL A 59 -9.94 -1.38 -20.64
CA VAL A 59 -8.97 -2.16 -19.86
C VAL A 59 -9.00 -3.62 -20.28
N VAL A 60 -7.81 -4.17 -20.49
CA VAL A 60 -7.61 -5.58 -20.83
C VAL A 60 -6.63 -6.21 -19.84
N PRO A 61 -6.65 -7.55 -19.69
CA PRO A 61 -5.67 -8.25 -18.87
C PRO A 61 -4.22 -7.96 -19.27
N SER A 62 -3.32 -7.99 -18.29
CA SER A 62 -1.92 -7.61 -18.48
C SER A 62 -1.22 -8.41 -19.59
N ALA A 63 -1.52 -9.70 -19.71
CA ALA A 63 -0.98 -10.53 -20.78
C ALA A 63 -1.47 -10.10 -22.18
N LYS A 64 -2.74 -9.71 -22.32
CA LYS A 64 -3.29 -9.17 -23.57
C LYS A 64 -2.69 -7.80 -23.91
N TYR A 65 -2.54 -6.95 -22.90
CA TYR A 65 -1.88 -5.66 -23.04
C TYR A 65 -0.46 -5.84 -23.58
N CYS A 66 0.31 -6.79 -23.05
CA CYS A 66 1.67 -7.07 -23.51
C CYS A 66 1.75 -7.49 -24.98
N VAL A 67 0.74 -8.19 -25.52
CA VAL A 67 0.70 -8.57 -26.95
C VAL A 67 0.47 -7.35 -27.84
N SER A 68 -0.19 -6.31 -27.33
CA SER A 68 -0.43 -5.07 -28.08
C SER A 68 0.80 -4.14 -28.17
N LEU A 69 1.81 -4.38 -27.34
CA LEU A 69 3.04 -3.57 -27.33
C LEU A 69 4.02 -4.02 -28.43
N PRO A 70 4.94 -3.11 -28.86
CA PRO A 70 6.01 -3.47 -29.79
C PRO A 70 6.84 -4.66 -29.29
N SER A 71 7.41 -5.42 -30.24
CA SER A 71 8.27 -6.56 -29.91
C SER A 71 9.42 -6.13 -28.98
N GLY A 72 9.61 -6.87 -27.89
CA GLY A 72 10.62 -6.57 -26.86
C GLY A 72 10.19 -5.57 -25.78
N ALA A 73 9.02 -4.94 -25.88
CA ALA A 73 8.54 -3.97 -24.88
C ALA A 73 7.81 -4.62 -23.68
N CYS A 74 7.55 -5.93 -23.73
CA CYS A 74 7.08 -6.72 -22.59
C CYS A 74 7.73 -8.11 -22.60
N THR A 75 8.96 -8.17 -22.09
CA THR A 75 9.66 -9.42 -21.78
C THR A 75 9.05 -10.11 -20.55
N ASP A 76 9.38 -11.38 -20.32
CA ASP A 76 8.90 -12.09 -19.12
C ASP A 76 9.35 -11.38 -17.83
N ALA A 77 10.59 -10.88 -17.79
CA ALA A 77 11.12 -10.12 -16.66
C ALA A 77 10.36 -8.79 -16.44
N GLN A 78 10.03 -8.07 -17.52
CA GLN A 78 9.22 -6.86 -17.44
C GLN A 78 7.80 -7.18 -16.98
N TRP A 79 7.19 -8.25 -17.49
CA TRP A 79 5.84 -8.64 -17.11
C TRP A 79 5.74 -8.98 -15.61
N THR A 80 6.80 -9.51 -15.01
CA THR A 80 6.85 -9.77 -13.55
C THR A 80 7.26 -8.56 -12.70
N SER A 81 7.71 -7.46 -13.31
CA SER A 81 8.15 -6.26 -12.57
C SER A 81 6.97 -5.46 -12.02
N ALA A 82 6.97 -5.20 -10.71
CA ALA A 82 5.94 -4.38 -10.07
C ALA A 82 5.85 -2.97 -10.68
N LEU A 83 7.00 -2.35 -10.98
CA LEU A 83 7.04 -1.05 -11.65
C LEU A 83 6.36 -1.07 -13.01
N PHE A 84 6.68 -2.04 -13.86
CA PHE A 84 6.06 -2.17 -15.19
C PHE A 84 4.54 -2.42 -15.07
N ARG A 85 4.15 -3.37 -14.20
CA ARG A 85 2.74 -3.71 -13.97
C ARG A 85 1.95 -2.53 -13.43
N SER A 86 2.56 -1.70 -12.58
CA SER A 86 1.90 -0.52 -12.02
C SER A 86 1.45 0.49 -13.08
N GLY A 87 2.09 0.49 -14.25
CA GLY A 87 1.72 1.31 -15.40
C GLY A 87 0.48 0.83 -16.13
N ILE A 88 0.15 -0.46 -16.03
CA ILE A 88 -0.94 -1.10 -16.78
C ILE A 88 -2.24 -1.00 -15.97
N PRO A 89 -3.34 -0.45 -16.54
CA PRO A 89 -4.59 -0.29 -15.79
C PRO A 89 -5.17 -1.61 -15.26
N GLY A 90 -5.13 -2.65 -16.09
CA GLY A 90 -5.69 -3.97 -15.77
C GLY A 90 -4.74 -4.90 -15.01
N ALA A 91 -3.53 -4.45 -14.67
CA ALA A 91 -2.57 -5.28 -13.95
C ALA A 91 -2.61 -5.03 -12.44
N MET A 92 -2.38 -6.13 -11.73
CA MET A 92 -2.10 -6.23 -10.30
C MET A 92 -0.74 -6.91 -10.13
N ASP A 93 -0.01 -6.63 -9.06
CA ASP A 93 1.26 -7.33 -8.80
C ASP A 93 1.03 -8.81 -8.51
N GLN A 94 -0.15 -9.12 -7.97
CA GLN A 94 -0.65 -10.47 -7.76
C GLN A 94 -1.58 -10.86 -8.92
N VAL A 95 -1.04 -11.60 -9.89
CA VAL A 95 -1.70 -11.98 -11.16
C VAL A 95 -3.00 -12.77 -10.94
N ASN A 96 -3.14 -13.47 -9.81
CA ASN A 96 -4.35 -14.22 -9.47
C ASN A 96 -5.60 -13.33 -9.42
N TRP A 97 -5.47 -12.05 -9.07
CA TRP A 97 -6.58 -11.08 -9.06
C TRP A 97 -6.98 -10.57 -10.44
N GLU A 98 -6.31 -11.04 -11.50
CA GLU A 98 -6.69 -10.77 -12.89
C GLU A 98 -7.48 -11.94 -13.50
N GLN A 99 -7.50 -13.10 -12.83
CA GLN A 99 -7.99 -14.35 -13.41
C GLN A 99 -9.39 -14.69 -12.90
N GLY A 100 -10.32 -14.98 -13.81
CA GLY A 100 -11.68 -15.41 -13.47
C GLY A 100 -11.75 -16.93 -13.25
N TYR A 101 -11.12 -17.42 -12.18
CA TYR A 101 -11.08 -18.86 -11.85
C TYR A 101 -12.48 -19.44 -11.56
N ASP A 102 -13.36 -18.63 -10.96
CA ASP A 102 -14.71 -19.05 -10.54
C ASP A 102 -15.77 -18.92 -11.65
N LEU A 103 -15.38 -18.43 -12.83
CA LEU A 103 -16.27 -18.33 -13.98
C LEU A 103 -16.44 -19.72 -14.64
N MET A 104 -17.60 -19.94 -15.27
CA MET A 104 -17.87 -21.18 -16.00
C MET A 104 -18.23 -20.88 -17.46
N PRO A 105 -17.35 -21.21 -18.44
CA PRO A 105 -15.98 -21.72 -18.25
C PRO A 105 -15.03 -20.66 -17.64
N PRO A 106 -13.91 -21.07 -17.00
CA PRO A 106 -12.94 -20.13 -16.45
C PRO A 106 -12.42 -19.15 -17.49
N SER A 107 -12.34 -17.87 -17.13
CA SER A 107 -11.84 -16.81 -18.01
C SER A 107 -10.43 -16.44 -17.59
N LEU A 108 -9.43 -17.06 -18.21
CA LEU A 108 -8.02 -16.86 -17.87
C LEU A 108 -7.31 -16.08 -18.98
N CYS A 109 -6.30 -15.30 -18.59
CA CYS A 109 -5.37 -14.66 -19.51
C CYS A 109 -4.01 -14.52 -18.84
N LEU A 110 -3.19 -15.56 -18.97
CA LEU A 110 -1.82 -15.62 -18.47
C LEU A 110 -0.83 -15.41 -19.61
N ARG A 111 0.43 -15.16 -19.26
CA ARG A 111 1.49 -15.04 -20.25
C ARG A 111 1.58 -16.33 -21.08
N ASN A 112 1.65 -16.18 -22.39
CA ASN A 112 1.78 -17.26 -23.38
C ASN A 112 0.58 -18.22 -23.48
N THR A 113 -0.60 -17.84 -22.97
CA THR A 113 -1.83 -18.61 -23.25
C THR A 113 -2.34 -18.33 -24.66
N THR A 114 -2.86 -19.35 -25.32
CA THR A 114 -3.46 -19.23 -26.66
C THR A 114 -4.87 -18.66 -26.62
N VAL A 115 -5.57 -18.84 -25.50
CA VAL A 115 -6.86 -18.23 -25.20
C VAL A 115 -6.67 -17.22 -24.09
N CYS A 116 -7.22 -16.02 -24.29
CA CYS A 116 -7.17 -14.93 -23.33
C CYS A 116 -8.58 -14.35 -23.16
N GLY A 117 -9.20 -14.67 -22.03
CA GLY A 117 -10.46 -14.07 -21.58
C GLY A 117 -10.23 -12.77 -20.81
N GLN A 118 -11.30 -12.11 -20.39
CA GLN A 118 -11.21 -10.89 -19.57
C GLN A 118 -10.86 -11.18 -18.10
N GLY A 119 -11.26 -12.36 -17.58
CA GLY A 119 -11.08 -12.68 -16.17
C GLY A 119 -11.79 -11.70 -15.24
N ASP A 120 -11.15 -11.42 -14.10
CA ASP A 120 -11.65 -10.48 -13.10
C ASP A 120 -11.23 -9.02 -13.37
N VAL A 121 -10.57 -8.79 -14.50
CA VAL A 121 -10.13 -7.46 -14.92
C VAL A 121 -11.35 -6.64 -15.34
N LEU A 122 -11.54 -5.52 -14.67
CA LEU A 122 -12.52 -4.49 -15.02
C LEU A 122 -12.39 -4.00 -16.47
N ILE A 123 -13.45 -3.39 -17.00
CA ILE A 123 -13.54 -3.00 -18.43
C ILE A 123 -13.14 -1.54 -18.66
N TYR A 124 -13.39 -0.65 -17.70
CA TYR A 124 -13.13 0.79 -17.86
C TYR A 124 -12.30 1.37 -16.73
N SER A 125 -11.28 2.14 -17.09
CA SER A 125 -10.46 2.92 -16.16
C SER A 125 -10.49 4.40 -16.52
N VAL A 126 -10.67 5.24 -15.52
CA VAL A 126 -10.45 6.69 -15.59
C VAL A 126 -9.01 6.94 -15.15
N GLU A 127 -8.16 7.33 -16.09
CA GLU A 127 -6.76 7.69 -15.85
C GLU A 127 -6.67 9.13 -15.32
N ALA A 128 -7.21 9.36 -14.12
CA ALA A 128 -7.41 10.70 -13.57
C ALA A 128 -6.10 11.50 -13.47
N GLU A 129 -6.11 12.73 -13.97
CA GLU A 129 -5.00 13.68 -13.88
C GLU A 129 -5.33 14.86 -12.95
N THR A 130 -6.61 15.14 -12.78
CA THR A 130 -7.14 16.24 -11.97
C THR A 130 -8.20 15.75 -10.98
N VAL A 131 -8.46 16.56 -9.95
CA VAL A 131 -9.54 16.28 -8.99
C VAL A 131 -10.89 16.19 -9.69
N ALA A 132 -11.12 17.02 -10.71
CA ALA A 132 -12.38 17.04 -11.46
C ALA A 132 -12.66 15.70 -12.15
N ASP A 133 -11.62 15.00 -12.64
CA ASP A 133 -11.77 13.68 -13.26
C ASP A 133 -12.26 12.64 -12.24
N ILE A 134 -11.70 12.68 -11.02
CA ILE A 134 -12.13 11.81 -9.92
C ILE A 134 -13.58 12.12 -9.55
N GLN A 135 -13.94 13.40 -9.41
CA GLN A 135 -15.30 13.83 -9.07
C GLN A 135 -16.32 13.39 -10.15
N ALA A 136 -15.96 13.53 -11.43
CA ALA A 136 -16.78 13.07 -12.55
C ALA A 136 -16.98 11.56 -12.50
N ALA A 137 -15.91 10.78 -12.27
CA ALA A 137 -16.00 9.32 -12.16
C ALA A 137 -16.84 8.85 -10.96
N VAL A 138 -16.67 9.48 -9.79
CA VAL A 138 -17.46 9.19 -8.58
C VAL A 138 -18.94 9.47 -8.82
N LYS A 139 -19.26 10.65 -9.40
CA LYS A 139 -20.63 11.04 -9.74
C LYS A 139 -21.24 10.09 -10.77
N PHE A 140 -20.49 9.72 -11.80
CA PHE A 140 -20.93 8.80 -12.84
C PHE A 140 -21.27 7.42 -12.26
N ALA A 141 -20.35 6.84 -11.48
CA ALA A 141 -20.58 5.54 -10.86
C ALA A 141 -21.76 5.56 -9.87
N SER A 142 -21.95 6.65 -9.13
CA SER A 142 -23.12 6.81 -8.26
C SER A 142 -24.42 6.85 -9.07
N THR A 143 -24.44 7.64 -10.15
CA THR A 143 -25.61 7.81 -11.05
C THR A 143 -26.04 6.49 -11.67
N TYR A 144 -25.09 5.69 -12.15
CA TYR A 144 -25.36 4.41 -12.81
C TYR A 144 -25.23 3.19 -11.89
N ASN A 145 -25.16 3.41 -10.57
CA ASN A 145 -25.04 2.35 -9.56
C ASN A 145 -23.94 1.32 -9.88
N LEU A 146 -22.79 1.80 -10.32
CA LEU A 146 -21.61 0.99 -10.64
C LEU A 146 -20.80 0.71 -9.38
N ARG A 147 -20.10 -0.43 -9.36
CA ARG A 147 -19.03 -0.66 -8.39
C ARG A 147 -17.85 0.25 -8.76
N LEU A 148 -17.28 0.94 -7.78
CA LEU A 148 -16.01 1.67 -7.94
C LEU A 148 -14.85 0.83 -7.39
N ALA A 149 -13.73 0.89 -8.08
CA ALA A 149 -12.42 0.48 -7.58
C ALA A 149 -11.46 1.66 -7.67
N VAL A 150 -10.47 1.72 -6.79
CA VAL A 150 -9.44 2.77 -6.79
C VAL A 150 -8.07 2.11 -6.79
N LYS A 151 -7.20 2.50 -7.72
CA LYS A 151 -5.84 1.96 -7.84
C LYS A 151 -4.81 3.06 -7.99
N SER A 152 -3.77 2.97 -7.17
CA SER A 152 -2.53 3.74 -7.37
C SER A 152 -1.47 2.87 -8.05
N SER A 153 -0.90 1.88 -7.36
CA SER A 153 0.11 0.96 -7.92
C SER A 153 -0.48 -0.37 -8.41
N GLY A 154 -1.36 -1.00 -7.63
CA GLY A 154 -1.79 -2.39 -7.87
C GLY A 154 -1.08 -3.43 -6.98
N HIS A 155 -0.31 -2.97 -5.99
CA HIS A 155 0.42 -3.79 -5.01
C HIS A 155 -0.46 -4.38 -3.89
N ASP A 156 -1.78 -4.44 -4.11
CA ASP A 156 -2.71 -4.95 -3.10
C ASP A 156 -2.81 -6.48 -3.13
N TYR A 157 -2.19 -7.14 -2.16
CA TYR A 157 -2.19 -8.60 -2.05
C TYR A 157 -3.59 -9.22 -1.86
N LEU A 158 -4.57 -8.42 -1.42
CA LEU A 158 -5.94 -8.86 -1.15
C LEU A 158 -6.91 -8.46 -2.27
N GLY A 159 -6.41 -7.97 -3.41
CA GLY A 159 -7.23 -7.64 -4.58
C GLY A 159 -8.15 -6.43 -4.40
N ARG A 160 -7.96 -5.60 -3.37
CA ARG A 160 -8.89 -4.51 -3.02
C ARG A 160 -8.92 -3.34 -4.01
N SER A 161 -7.85 -3.18 -4.79
CA SER A 161 -7.75 -2.12 -5.80
C SER A 161 -8.22 -2.56 -7.19
N THR A 162 -8.90 -3.71 -7.29
CA THR A 162 -9.53 -4.20 -8.51
C THR A 162 -10.86 -4.86 -8.19
N ALA A 163 -11.73 -4.96 -9.19
CA ALA A 163 -12.95 -5.73 -9.09
C ALA A 163 -13.57 -5.94 -10.48
N PRO A 164 -14.09 -7.14 -10.79
CA PRO A 164 -14.79 -7.36 -12.05
C PRO A 164 -15.98 -6.40 -12.17
N TYR A 165 -16.21 -5.92 -13.39
CA TYR A 165 -17.31 -5.02 -13.77
C TYR A 165 -17.34 -3.65 -13.06
N SER A 166 -16.29 -3.30 -12.31
CA SER A 166 -16.17 -1.99 -11.69
C SER A 166 -15.72 -0.92 -12.69
N LEU A 167 -15.99 0.35 -12.35
CA LEU A 167 -15.29 1.50 -12.92
C LEU A 167 -14.06 1.77 -12.06
N LEU A 168 -12.87 1.71 -12.66
CA LEU A 168 -11.63 2.00 -11.97
C LEU A 168 -11.32 3.50 -12.01
N ILE A 169 -10.93 4.04 -10.87
CA ILE A 169 -10.29 5.36 -10.78
C ILE A 169 -8.80 5.13 -10.53
N ARG A 170 -7.96 5.52 -11.49
CA ARG A 170 -6.51 5.48 -11.34
C ARG A 170 -5.98 6.83 -10.91
N THR A 171 -5.25 6.82 -9.80
CA THR A 171 -4.63 8.03 -9.24
C THR A 171 -3.14 8.10 -9.54
N THR A 172 -2.63 7.24 -10.43
CA THR A 172 -1.20 7.09 -10.72
C THR A 172 -0.58 8.37 -11.27
N ASN A 173 -1.35 9.23 -11.96
CA ASN A 173 -0.85 10.46 -12.58
C ASN A 173 -0.69 11.63 -11.58
N PHE A 174 -1.18 11.50 -10.36
CA PHE A 174 -0.97 12.48 -9.29
C PHE A 174 0.46 12.36 -8.73
N LYS A 175 1.44 12.85 -9.50
CA LYS A 175 2.88 12.72 -9.23
C LYS A 175 3.52 13.97 -8.61
N ASN A 176 2.74 15.02 -8.34
CA ASN A 176 3.30 16.26 -7.79
C ASN A 176 3.90 16.04 -6.40
N ILE A 177 5.05 16.65 -6.13
CA ILE A 177 5.74 16.63 -4.84
C ILE A 177 6.17 18.06 -4.53
N SER A 178 5.76 18.58 -3.39
CA SER A 178 6.12 19.91 -2.92
C SER A 178 6.64 19.86 -1.49
N PHE A 179 7.61 20.70 -1.18
CA PHE A 179 8.24 20.81 0.12
C PHE A 179 7.89 22.16 0.74
N THR A 180 7.45 22.14 2.00
CA THR A 180 7.18 23.36 2.77
C THR A 180 7.75 23.17 4.17
N ASN A 181 8.78 23.92 4.53
CA ASN A 181 9.47 23.80 5.83
C ASN A 181 9.92 22.34 6.11
N ASP A 182 9.42 21.76 7.20
CA ASP A 182 9.64 20.37 7.61
C ASP A 182 8.52 19.43 7.14
N GLU A 183 7.80 19.78 6.07
CA GLU A 183 6.74 18.95 5.50
C GLU A 183 6.92 18.71 4.00
N VAL A 184 6.47 17.55 3.55
CA VAL A 184 6.40 17.16 2.14
C VAL A 184 4.97 16.77 1.81
N THR A 185 4.39 17.42 0.81
CA THR A 185 3.08 17.04 0.24
C THR A 185 3.31 16.31 -1.06
N MET A 186 2.75 15.11 -1.17
CA MET A 186 2.82 14.31 -2.39
C MET A 186 1.43 13.93 -2.90
N GLY A 187 1.29 13.86 -4.22
CA GLY A 187 0.12 13.27 -4.84
C GLY A 187 0.04 11.76 -4.60
N SER A 188 -1.17 11.21 -4.63
CA SER A 188 -1.48 9.81 -4.39
C SER A 188 -0.85 8.82 -5.39
N GLY A 189 -0.34 9.32 -6.50
CA GLY A 189 0.38 8.54 -7.50
C GLY A 189 1.87 8.40 -7.21
N VAL A 190 2.45 9.19 -6.31
CA VAL A 190 3.89 9.16 -6.01
C VAL A 190 4.24 7.83 -5.32
N PHE A 191 5.25 7.13 -5.85
CA PHE A 191 5.76 5.90 -5.25
C PHE A 191 6.78 6.22 -4.15
N SER A 192 6.85 5.37 -3.14
CA SER A 192 7.73 5.56 -1.97
C SER A 192 9.18 5.81 -2.37
N GLN A 193 9.71 5.09 -3.36
CA GLN A 193 11.08 5.28 -3.85
C GLN A 193 11.31 6.70 -4.37
N THR A 194 10.38 7.24 -5.17
CA THR A 194 10.46 8.62 -5.67
C THR A 194 10.38 9.61 -4.52
N LEU A 195 9.50 9.39 -3.54
CA LEU A 195 9.40 10.27 -2.37
C LEU A 195 10.71 10.29 -1.57
N ILE A 196 11.26 9.11 -1.23
CA ILE A 196 12.51 8.97 -0.47
C ILE A 196 13.67 9.65 -1.20
N GLN A 197 13.78 9.45 -2.52
CA GLN A 197 14.80 10.09 -3.34
C GLN A 197 14.69 11.62 -3.29
N ARG A 198 13.48 12.16 -3.44
CA ARG A 198 13.24 13.62 -3.39
C ARG A 198 13.48 14.20 -1.99
N THR A 199 13.12 13.47 -0.93
CA THR A 199 13.42 13.91 0.45
C THR A 199 14.92 13.88 0.73
N LYS A 200 15.65 12.88 0.20
CA LYS A 200 17.10 12.80 0.30
C LYS A 200 17.79 14.02 -0.33
N GLU A 201 17.36 14.41 -1.53
CA GLU A 201 17.88 15.59 -2.24
C GLU A 201 17.71 16.89 -1.44
N SER A 202 16.68 16.96 -0.59
CA SER A 202 16.44 18.08 0.33
C SER A 202 17.21 17.99 1.66
N GLY A 203 18.08 16.98 1.84
CA GLY A 203 18.79 16.74 3.10
C GLY A 203 17.88 16.24 4.23
N LYS A 204 16.70 15.72 3.88
CA LYS A 204 15.67 15.28 4.82
C LYS A 204 15.40 13.78 4.66
N ILE A 205 14.64 13.27 5.61
CA ILE A 205 14.03 11.94 5.58
C ILE A 205 12.53 12.11 5.76
N VAL A 206 11.77 11.16 5.25
CA VAL A 206 10.33 11.04 5.52
C VAL A 206 10.07 9.67 6.12
N LEU A 207 9.18 9.63 7.10
CA LEU A 207 8.76 8.35 7.67
C LEU A 207 7.70 7.72 6.76
N THR A 208 8.16 7.00 5.74
CA THR A 208 7.36 6.04 4.99
C THR A 208 7.67 4.62 5.44
N ALA A 209 6.69 3.73 5.40
CA ALA A 209 6.97 2.32 5.69
C ALA A 209 7.40 1.54 4.43
N LEU A 210 8.07 0.40 4.63
CA LEU A 210 8.18 -0.68 3.63
C LEU A 210 6.96 -1.62 3.68
N ALA A 211 6.20 -1.63 4.79
CA ALA A 211 4.82 -2.12 4.88
C ALA A 211 3.92 -1.04 5.52
N ALA A 212 3.07 -0.43 4.69
CA ALA A 212 2.37 0.85 4.83
C ALA A 212 1.27 0.99 5.91
N THR A 213 1.23 0.21 6.99
CA THR A 213 0.02 0.22 7.84
C THR A 213 -0.13 1.46 8.72
N THR A 214 0.91 2.27 8.96
CA THR A 214 0.75 3.63 9.52
C THR A 214 1.91 4.54 9.12
N CYS A 215 1.61 5.65 8.46
CA CYS A 215 2.51 6.80 8.36
C CYS A 215 1.88 7.98 9.09
N THR A 216 2.71 8.85 9.66
CA THR A 216 2.36 10.09 10.33
C THR A 216 1.91 11.16 9.32
N ALA A 217 0.97 10.83 8.44
CA ALA A 217 0.34 11.79 7.56
C ALA A 217 -0.32 12.86 8.44
N GLY A 218 0.12 14.10 8.27
CA GLY A 218 -0.43 15.26 8.97
C GLY A 218 -1.73 15.73 8.36
N GLU A 219 -1.91 15.52 7.06
CA GLU A 219 -3.04 16.03 6.29
C GLU A 219 -3.27 15.20 5.02
N PHE A 220 -4.52 15.17 4.56
CA PHE A 220 -4.94 14.56 3.29
C PHE A 220 -5.85 15.52 2.51
N GLN A 221 -5.83 15.39 1.19
CA GLN A 221 -6.93 15.82 0.33
C GLN A 221 -7.66 14.59 -0.19
N VAL A 222 -8.98 14.55 0.00
CA VAL A 222 -9.79 13.36 -0.28
C VAL A 222 -11.07 13.75 -1.02
N VAL A 223 -11.35 13.09 -2.14
CA VAL A 223 -12.67 13.13 -2.77
C VAL A 223 -13.56 12.07 -2.12
N VAL A 224 -14.59 12.49 -1.40
CA VAL A 224 -15.54 11.60 -0.73
C VAL A 224 -16.68 11.16 -1.65
N ALA A 225 -17.53 10.24 -1.18
CA ALA A 225 -18.54 9.57 -2.01
C ALA A 225 -19.61 10.48 -2.63
N ASN A 226 -19.86 11.67 -2.04
CA ASN A 226 -20.74 12.69 -2.63
C ASN A 226 -20.05 13.53 -3.73
N GLY A 227 -18.75 13.29 -3.98
CA GLY A 227 -17.94 14.01 -4.95
C GLY A 227 -17.25 15.27 -4.40
N GLU A 228 -17.37 15.59 -3.11
CA GLU A 228 -16.71 16.76 -2.52
C GLU A 228 -15.22 16.51 -2.26
N LEU A 229 -14.37 17.50 -2.53
CA LEU A 229 -12.96 17.50 -2.15
C LEU A 229 -12.82 18.08 -0.74
N LEU A 230 -12.37 17.26 0.20
CA LEU A 230 -12.15 17.66 1.59
C LEU A 230 -10.67 17.80 1.91
N GLN A 231 -10.34 18.84 2.67
CA GLN A 231 -9.07 18.95 3.40
C GLN A 231 -9.26 18.28 4.77
N VAL A 232 -8.51 17.21 5.00
CA VAL A 232 -8.70 16.31 6.15
C VAL A 232 -7.45 16.30 7.02
N ASN A 233 -7.56 16.80 8.25
CA ASN A 233 -6.46 16.85 9.23
C ASN A 233 -7.03 16.77 10.67
N SER A 234 -6.20 17.01 11.68
CA SER A 234 -6.65 16.91 13.08
C SER A 234 -7.64 17.99 13.52
N ILE A 235 -7.86 19.02 12.71
CA ILE A 235 -8.76 20.16 12.99
C ILE A 235 -10.00 20.10 12.10
N SER A 236 -9.83 19.77 10.82
CA SER A 236 -10.88 19.67 9.81
C SER A 236 -11.16 18.21 9.49
N HIS A 237 -12.40 17.75 9.72
CA HIS A 237 -12.84 16.36 9.51
C HIS A 237 -11.98 15.33 10.30
N ALA A 238 -11.80 15.59 11.60
CA ALA A 238 -10.89 14.84 12.48
C ALA A 238 -11.26 13.35 12.63
N ASP A 239 -12.54 13.01 12.50
CA ASP A 239 -13.07 11.65 12.46
C ASP A 239 -12.62 10.90 11.20
N LEU A 240 -12.74 11.53 10.03
CA LEU A 240 -12.22 11.01 8.77
C LEU A 240 -10.70 10.94 8.78
N PHE A 241 -10.02 11.93 9.37
CA PHE A 241 -8.57 11.92 9.57
C PHE A 241 -8.11 10.75 10.45
N TYR A 242 -8.86 10.41 11.49
CA TYR A 242 -8.61 9.23 12.30
C TYR A 242 -8.80 7.95 11.48
N ALA A 243 -9.91 7.83 10.73
CA ALA A 243 -10.20 6.67 9.91
C ALA A 243 -9.16 6.43 8.80
N LEU A 244 -8.65 7.49 8.16
CA LEU A 244 -7.64 7.37 7.11
C LEU A 244 -6.27 6.90 7.64
N ARG A 245 -5.98 7.08 8.93
CA ARG A 245 -4.72 6.67 9.58
C ARG A 245 -4.80 5.26 10.20
N GLY A 246 -5.25 4.29 9.41
CA GLY A 246 -5.25 2.87 9.79
C GLY A 246 -6.54 2.12 9.50
N GLY A 247 -7.63 2.83 9.21
CA GLY A 247 -8.94 2.28 8.86
C GLY A 247 -9.04 1.68 7.45
N ARG A 248 -7.91 1.28 6.85
CA ARG A 248 -7.77 0.63 5.53
C ARG A 248 -8.05 1.59 4.35
N SER A 249 -7.13 1.61 3.38
CA SER A 249 -7.24 2.41 2.16
C SER A 249 -8.41 1.94 1.28
N GLY A 250 -8.98 2.87 0.50
CA GLY A 250 -10.07 2.60 -0.45
C GLY A 250 -11.49 2.61 0.11
N SER A 251 -11.66 2.70 1.44
CA SER A 251 -12.99 2.63 2.09
C SER A 251 -13.65 3.98 2.34
N TRP A 252 -12.85 5.06 2.46
CA TRP A 252 -13.31 6.35 3.01
C TRP A 252 -13.38 7.48 1.97
N GLY A 253 -12.85 7.24 0.78
CA GLY A 253 -12.76 8.20 -0.32
C GLY A 253 -11.53 7.96 -1.20
N VAL A 254 -11.41 8.77 -2.24
CA VAL A 254 -10.25 8.75 -3.14
C VAL A 254 -9.25 9.79 -2.64
N ILE A 255 -8.12 9.33 -2.09
CA ILE A 255 -7.04 10.22 -1.66
C ILE A 255 -6.38 10.80 -2.92
N VAL A 256 -6.24 12.12 -2.94
CA VAL A 256 -5.60 12.92 -4.01
C VAL A 256 -4.17 13.26 -3.63
N SER A 257 -3.96 13.68 -2.39
CA SER A 257 -2.65 14.05 -1.87
C SER A 257 -2.55 13.77 -0.37
N THR A 258 -1.31 13.61 0.09
CA THR A 258 -0.98 13.37 1.49
C THR A 258 0.23 14.21 1.89
N THR A 259 0.16 14.84 3.06
CA THR A 259 1.24 15.63 3.64
C THR A 259 1.89 14.87 4.78
N PHE A 260 3.21 14.76 4.74
CA PHE A 260 4.03 14.11 5.75
C PHE A 260 4.99 15.09 6.39
N ARG A 261 5.32 14.84 7.66
CA ARG A 261 6.46 15.48 8.29
C ARG A 261 7.76 14.85 7.81
N THR A 262 8.76 15.70 7.66
CA THR A 262 10.13 15.36 7.29
C THR A 262 11.06 15.70 8.45
N PHE A 263 12.21 15.04 8.49
CA PHE A 263 13.21 15.20 9.56
C PHE A 263 14.60 15.35 8.95
N PRO A 264 15.57 15.96 9.65
CA PRO A 264 16.96 15.99 9.20
C PRO A 264 17.49 14.57 8.93
N THR A 265 18.24 14.42 7.84
CA THR A 265 18.90 13.15 7.53
C THR A 265 20.04 12.83 8.49
N PHE A 266 20.33 11.54 8.66
CA PHE A 266 21.46 11.05 9.45
C PHE A 266 22.07 9.79 8.81
N ASN A 267 23.28 9.43 9.23
CA ASN A 267 23.92 8.19 8.80
C ASN A 267 23.48 7.03 9.69
N VAL A 268 23.31 5.86 9.09
CA VAL A 268 22.99 4.61 9.78
C VAL A 268 23.94 3.50 9.38
N THR A 269 24.06 2.52 10.27
CA THR A 269 24.56 1.19 9.91
C THR A 269 23.35 0.29 9.64
N SER A 270 23.23 -0.24 8.43
CA SER A 270 22.21 -1.22 8.06
C SER A 270 22.84 -2.60 7.88
N SER A 271 22.20 -3.63 8.43
CA SER A 271 22.44 -5.02 8.09
C SER A 271 21.18 -5.55 7.42
N ILE A 272 21.34 -6.10 6.22
CA ILE A 272 20.23 -6.66 5.44
C ILE A 272 20.49 -8.13 5.28
N ILE A 273 19.52 -8.92 5.74
CA ILE A 273 19.64 -10.36 5.79
C ILE A 273 18.49 -10.93 4.98
N LEU A 274 18.83 -11.58 3.87
CA LEU A 274 17.85 -12.27 3.05
C LEU A 274 17.80 -13.73 3.46
N SER A 275 16.62 -14.18 3.87
CA SER A 275 16.36 -15.56 4.28
C SER A 275 15.19 -16.14 3.49
N SER A 276 15.28 -17.40 3.09
CA SER A 276 14.15 -18.15 2.56
C SER A 276 13.66 -19.18 3.58
N ALA A 277 12.36 -19.45 3.57
CA ALA A 277 11.73 -20.49 4.37
C ALA A 277 10.90 -21.38 3.45
N ALA A 278 10.99 -22.71 3.64
CA ALA A 278 10.26 -23.64 2.79
C ALA A 278 8.76 -23.72 3.13
N ASN A 279 8.34 -23.18 4.29
CA ASN A 279 6.94 -23.16 4.74
C ASN A 279 6.67 -22.05 5.77
N ASN A 280 5.38 -21.85 6.07
CA ASN A 280 4.92 -20.80 6.99
C ASN A 280 5.38 -21.00 8.45
N ILE A 281 5.67 -22.24 8.88
CA ILE A 281 6.16 -22.54 10.23
C ILE A 281 7.59 -22.04 10.37
N ALA A 282 8.45 -22.36 9.41
CA ALA A 282 9.83 -21.87 9.37
C ALA A 282 9.89 -20.34 9.21
N ALA A 283 8.99 -19.75 8.41
CA ALA A 283 8.87 -18.30 8.29
C ALA A 283 8.50 -17.64 9.64
N GLY A 284 7.54 -18.22 10.39
CA GLY A 284 7.17 -17.75 11.73
C GLY A 284 8.30 -17.89 12.76
N ALA A 285 9.09 -18.97 12.67
CA ALA A 285 10.26 -19.18 13.52
C ALA A 285 11.37 -18.14 13.22
N LEU A 286 11.67 -17.87 11.94
CA LEU A 286 12.59 -16.81 11.53
C LEU A 286 12.13 -15.44 12.04
N ALA A 287 10.84 -15.11 11.94
CA ALA A 287 10.29 -13.86 12.45
C ALA A 287 10.45 -13.76 13.98
N THR A 288 10.31 -14.88 14.70
CA THR A 288 10.52 -14.94 16.16
C THR A 288 11.98 -14.71 16.53
N ILE A 289 12.92 -15.37 15.83
CA ILE A 289 14.36 -15.17 16.03
C ILE A 289 14.75 -13.73 15.73
N HIS A 290 14.24 -13.16 14.64
CA HIS A 290 14.45 -11.76 14.31
C HIS A 290 13.96 -10.83 15.43
N ALA A 291 12.75 -11.06 15.95
CA ALA A 291 12.21 -10.28 17.06
C ALA A 291 13.04 -10.41 18.36
N GLN A 292 13.61 -11.59 18.63
CA GLN A 292 14.46 -11.84 19.80
C GLN A 292 15.80 -11.09 19.71
N HIS A 293 16.36 -10.97 18.51
CA HIS A 293 17.68 -10.41 18.28
C HIS A 293 17.67 -8.99 17.68
N ILE A 294 16.50 -8.35 17.55
CA ILE A 294 16.36 -7.01 16.96
C ILE A 294 17.22 -5.94 17.68
N PHE A 295 17.54 -6.17 18.96
CA PHE A 295 18.36 -5.27 19.78
C PHE A 295 19.84 -5.63 19.81
N ASP A 296 20.23 -6.77 19.24
CA ASP A 296 21.62 -7.23 19.21
C ASP A 296 22.41 -6.59 18.05
N MET A 297 21.77 -5.74 17.24
CA MET A 297 22.44 -5.06 16.12
C MET A 297 23.37 -3.95 16.62
N ASP A 298 24.68 -4.18 16.52
CA ASP A 298 25.76 -3.21 16.74
C ASP A 298 26.53 -2.95 15.43
N PRO A 299 27.15 -1.76 15.21
CA PRO A 299 28.02 -1.52 14.07
C PRO A 299 29.16 -2.54 13.92
N THR A 300 29.47 -3.32 14.95
CA THR A 300 30.37 -4.46 14.86
C THR A 300 29.58 -5.77 14.71
N MET A 301 29.84 -6.50 13.62
CA MET A 301 29.33 -7.85 13.26
C MET A 301 29.23 -8.85 14.43
N ALA A 302 30.03 -8.65 15.47
CA ALA A 302 30.21 -9.53 16.61
C ALA A 302 28.90 -9.83 17.37
N LEU A 303 27.90 -8.93 17.33
CA LEU A 303 26.62 -9.12 18.02
C LEU A 303 25.48 -9.60 17.09
N LEU A 304 25.70 -9.75 15.79
CA LEU A 304 24.76 -10.45 14.88
C LEU A 304 24.97 -11.97 14.85
N ALA A 305 26.11 -12.45 15.36
CA ALA A 305 26.40 -13.88 15.45
C ALA A 305 25.30 -14.70 16.14
N PRO A 306 24.64 -14.24 17.24
CA PRO A 306 23.51 -14.95 17.84
C PRO A 306 22.33 -15.12 16.87
N PHE A 307 21.93 -14.04 16.18
CA PHE A 307 20.85 -14.10 15.17
C PHE A 307 21.21 -15.03 14.01
N LEU A 308 22.42 -14.91 13.48
CA LEU A 308 22.90 -15.74 12.37
C LEU A 308 22.95 -17.21 12.76
N ASN A 309 23.52 -17.52 13.92
CA ASN A 309 23.61 -18.90 14.42
C ASN A 309 22.23 -19.49 14.68
N ALA A 310 21.31 -18.73 15.28
CA ALA A 310 19.95 -19.16 15.52
C ALA A 310 19.18 -19.39 14.21
N SER A 311 19.35 -18.51 13.22
CA SER A 311 18.72 -18.64 11.91
C SER A 311 19.26 -19.82 11.10
N LEU A 312 20.58 -20.06 11.13
CA LEU A 312 21.23 -21.23 10.50
C LEU A 312 20.85 -22.55 11.17
N ALA A 313 20.43 -22.53 12.44
CA ALA A 313 19.97 -23.70 13.16
C ALA A 313 18.51 -24.09 12.85
N LEU A 314 17.75 -23.25 12.14
CA LEU A 314 16.36 -23.55 11.80
C LEU A 314 16.26 -24.56 10.63
N PRO A 315 15.63 -25.72 10.84
CA PRO A 315 15.35 -26.63 9.75
C PRO A 315 14.33 -26.01 8.79
N ASN A 316 14.58 -26.14 7.49
CA ASN A 316 13.77 -25.57 6.39
C ASN A 316 13.84 -24.04 6.27
N ALA A 317 14.85 -23.40 6.84
CA ALA A 317 15.23 -22.02 6.56
C ALA A 317 16.65 -21.98 5.95
N VAL A 318 16.89 -21.07 5.02
CA VAL A 318 18.20 -20.86 4.41
C VAL A 318 18.53 -19.37 4.41
N LEU A 319 19.73 -19.04 4.89
CA LEU A 319 20.31 -17.71 4.75
C LEU A 319 20.84 -17.57 3.32
N LEU A 320 20.30 -16.65 2.54
CA LEU A 320 20.65 -16.48 1.13
C LEU A 320 21.77 -15.46 0.95
N SER A 321 21.69 -14.32 1.63
CA SER A 321 22.72 -13.29 1.60
C SER A 321 22.71 -12.44 2.87
N GLN A 322 23.84 -11.79 3.10
CA GLN A 322 23.98 -10.81 4.15
C GLN A 322 24.83 -9.64 3.64
N ASP A 323 24.24 -8.44 3.68
CA ASP A 323 24.89 -7.21 3.26
C ASP A 323 24.97 -6.21 4.42
N TYR A 324 26.06 -5.44 4.41
CA TYR A 324 26.34 -4.41 5.39
C TYR A 324 26.64 -3.10 4.70
N ALA A 325 25.99 -2.04 5.16
CA ALA A 325 26.28 -0.71 4.69
C ALA A 325 26.30 0.28 5.84
N TYR A 326 27.25 1.21 5.80
CA TYR A 326 27.22 2.45 6.56
C TYR A 326 27.04 3.59 5.58
N GLY A 327 25.99 4.38 5.77
CA GLY A 327 25.64 5.41 4.80
C GLY A 327 24.45 6.24 5.25
N ASN A 328 23.98 7.10 4.36
CA ASN A 328 22.79 7.91 4.62
C ASN A 328 21.56 7.01 4.81
N ILE A 329 20.68 7.30 5.77
CA ILE A 329 19.46 6.51 6.00
C ILE A 329 18.56 6.39 4.76
N ASN A 330 18.51 7.41 3.89
CA ASN A 330 17.74 7.30 2.65
C ASN A 330 18.32 6.23 1.71
N ASP A 331 19.64 6.00 1.70
CA ASP A 331 20.27 4.95 0.89
C ASP A 331 19.89 3.55 1.38
N ALA A 332 19.70 3.39 2.69
CA ALA A 332 19.20 2.14 3.27
C ALA A 332 17.71 1.89 2.94
N MET A 333 16.95 2.94 2.63
CA MET A 333 15.51 2.86 2.32
C MET A 333 15.19 2.75 0.82
N LEU A 334 16.16 3.01 -0.07
CA LEU A 334 15.98 3.03 -1.54
C LEU A 334 16.10 1.67 -2.24
N GLN A 335 16.21 0.57 -1.49
CA GLN A 335 16.31 -0.77 -2.10
C GLN A 335 15.07 -1.05 -2.95
N ALA A 336 15.30 -1.50 -4.19
CA ALA A 336 14.24 -1.76 -5.16
C ALA A 336 13.36 -2.93 -4.69
N ASP A 337 12.06 -2.66 -4.50
CA ASP A 337 11.02 -3.65 -4.23
C ASP A 337 10.53 -4.30 -5.54
N ASP A 338 11.48 -4.70 -6.40
CA ASP A 338 11.15 -5.33 -7.70
C ASP A 338 10.96 -6.85 -7.58
N SER A 339 10.87 -7.37 -6.35
CA SER A 339 10.65 -8.79 -6.06
C SER A 339 9.67 -8.96 -4.91
N VAL A 340 8.48 -9.43 -5.27
CA VAL A 340 7.42 -9.82 -4.33
C VAL A 340 7.98 -10.75 -3.26
N GLY A 341 7.88 -10.36 -1.99
CA GLY A 341 8.30 -11.17 -0.83
C GLY A 341 9.57 -10.69 -0.11
N ILE A 342 10.19 -9.58 -0.53
CA ILE A 342 11.28 -8.96 0.23
C ILE A 342 10.68 -8.04 1.30
N ASN A 343 10.69 -8.48 2.57
CA ASN A 343 10.31 -7.63 3.70
C ASN A 343 11.58 -7.03 4.32
N LEU A 344 11.91 -5.78 3.99
CA LEU A 344 12.94 -5.03 4.73
C LEU A 344 12.34 -4.52 6.05
N VAL A 345 12.76 -5.13 7.17
CA VAL A 345 12.35 -4.72 8.51
C VAL A 345 13.42 -3.79 9.10
N LEU A 346 13.13 -2.50 9.21
CA LEU A 346 13.99 -1.55 9.89
C LEU A 346 13.75 -1.63 11.41
N GLY A 347 14.71 -2.21 12.15
CA GLY A 347 14.72 -2.16 13.61
C GLY A 347 15.14 -0.79 14.13
N PRO A 348 14.40 -0.13 15.04
CA PRO A 348 14.76 1.21 15.49
C PRO A 348 15.96 1.20 16.44
N ARG A 349 17.07 1.82 16.03
CA ARG A 349 18.16 2.29 16.90
C ARG A 349 18.00 3.81 17.12
N LEU A 350 17.00 4.24 17.89
CA LEU A 350 16.90 5.66 18.29
C LEU A 350 17.69 5.98 19.58
N ILE A 351 18.00 4.97 20.40
CA ILE A 351 18.74 5.10 21.65
C ILE A 351 19.70 3.90 21.77
N SER A 352 20.98 4.14 22.06
CA SER A 352 21.97 3.05 22.18
C SER A 352 21.73 2.20 23.42
N ALA A 353 22.05 0.90 23.34
CA ALA A 353 21.94 -0.01 24.48
C ALA A 353 22.73 0.46 25.72
N ALA A 354 23.87 1.13 25.50
CA ALA A 354 24.66 1.76 26.58
C ALA A 354 23.87 2.87 27.30
N MET A 355 23.08 3.67 26.57
CA MET A 355 22.30 4.75 27.18
C MET A 355 21.12 4.23 28.02
N TYR A 356 20.53 3.09 27.64
CA TYR A 356 19.56 2.37 28.47
C TYR A 356 20.17 1.81 29.75
N ARG A 357 21.36 1.22 29.62
CA ARG A 357 22.08 0.57 30.73
C ARG A 357 22.63 1.58 31.73
N ASP A 358 23.29 2.62 31.22
CA ASP A 358 24.17 3.47 32.01
C ASP A 358 23.52 4.81 32.36
N SER A 359 22.39 5.15 31.74
CA SER A 359 21.69 6.42 31.95
C SER A 359 20.17 6.34 31.70
N PRO A 360 19.43 5.43 32.36
CA PRO A 360 17.98 5.28 32.18
C PRO A 360 17.19 6.57 32.45
N ALA A 361 17.70 7.45 33.31
CA ALA A 361 17.11 8.79 33.53
C ALA A 361 17.22 9.71 32.30
N LYS A 362 18.28 9.59 31.49
CA LYS A 362 18.45 10.34 30.24
C LYS A 362 17.53 9.82 29.14
N VAL A 363 17.25 8.51 29.12
CA VAL A 363 16.21 7.91 28.25
C VAL A 363 14.84 8.54 28.56
N GLY A 364 14.49 8.63 29.85
CA GLY A 364 13.29 9.34 30.29
C GLY A 364 13.26 10.81 29.88
N GLN A 365 14.41 11.49 29.81
CA GLN A 365 14.52 12.88 29.34
C GLN A 365 14.40 13.02 27.82
N VAL A 366 14.88 12.06 27.01
CA VAL A 366 14.68 12.05 25.55
C VAL A 366 13.20 11.84 25.22
N TYR A 367 12.55 10.88 25.87
CA TYR A 367 11.10 10.68 25.74
C TYR A 367 10.31 11.86 26.30
N LYS A 368 10.70 12.44 27.45
CA LYS A 368 10.09 13.67 27.96
C LYS A 368 10.35 14.86 27.05
N ALA A 369 11.50 14.98 26.38
CA ALA A 369 11.76 16.04 25.42
C ALA A 369 10.89 15.87 24.17
N LEU A 370 10.73 14.64 23.66
CA LEU A 370 9.79 14.31 22.58
C LEU A 370 8.34 14.62 23.00
N LEU A 371 7.92 14.23 24.20
CA LEU A 371 6.57 14.47 24.75
C LEU A 371 6.32 15.95 25.12
N ASN A 372 7.32 16.66 25.64
CA ASN A 372 7.23 18.05 26.07
C ASN A 372 7.53 19.04 24.94
N SER A 373 8.02 18.59 23.78
CA SER A 373 8.29 19.43 22.60
C SER A 373 7.03 20.03 21.95
N LYS A 374 5.86 19.93 22.58
CA LYS A 374 4.54 20.28 22.02
C LYS A 374 4.26 19.59 20.67
N LEU A 375 4.92 18.47 20.39
CA LEU A 375 4.41 17.48 19.45
C LEU A 375 3.18 16.85 20.12
N HIS A 376 2.00 17.35 19.75
CA HIS A 376 0.71 16.94 20.29
C HIS A 376 0.59 15.41 20.41
N PRO A 377 0.03 14.90 21.52
CA PRO A 377 -0.01 13.48 21.83
C PRO A 377 -1.03 12.76 20.93
N MET A 378 -0.57 12.22 19.80
CA MET A 378 -1.38 11.36 18.92
C MET A 378 -0.47 10.37 18.17
N CYS A 379 0.21 9.49 18.91
CA CYS A 379 0.88 8.29 18.37
C CYS A 379 0.99 7.25 19.50
N LEU A 380 -0.11 6.61 19.84
CA LEU A 380 -0.16 5.24 20.36
C LEU A 380 -1.20 4.47 19.57
#